data_AF-A0A7Y4XAQ0-F1
#
_entry.id   AF-A0A7Y4XAQ0-F1
#
_cell.length_a   1.000
_cell.length_b   1.000
_cell.length_c   1.000
_cell.angle_alpha   90.00
_cell.angle_beta   90.00
_cell.angle_gamma   90.00
#
_symmetry.space_group_name_H-M   'P 1'
#
loop_
_entity.id
_entity.type
_entity.pdbx_description
1 polymer ?
#
loop_
_entity_poly.entity_id
_entity_poly.type
_entity_poly.pdbx_seq_one_letter_code
_entity_poly.pdbx_strand_id
1 'polypeptide(L)'
;MNGYFTQIPERLLAWAVRHMPAERSEWGAAMLAELANLQHPATRWQFALSCLRVALFPPDWGGQNVMLNGIRFTLTAAALIGLVLLMPETGGVWLAYAITIHGFFLIISTVLFGNWLLLAAVTWGVVGNARGRQPWAKVPPSIRRWGSRWGRLGIEVYFGLLNPVLYLTIINAALPLRRPEKEWWFAPLYALAFVLLAAIWGWRIGGAAFNPASRAARIGWRALLLAALACLLAFAVKDMIVLGQSQPISPSLLTALAMCPLYLIPAVLLCDYLRASLKQLDDQSNGFFLLTNRAARFAVASVIGISLVTFALAAQRRSEANVRKLVSQHAAAIQSAATRYDTDPRLIAAIVYVTHRDQLSPFRDAVERLFTTAWGMGQLSEQEHQTKGAIRNAMDDAPMLNQALDLSIGLAQIKPRTALTASELATGYSKPLADYPKFLETEPVGEGWPPPIVEQIVMTPAIPAQTLRQTTVEMLLNDQTNLETCALILALYQKQWEAANRDWSIRTRPDILATLFQIGFARSRPHGAPRSNGFGTRVREVYEQPWLGELLAAQK
;
A
#
# COMPACT_ATOMS: atom_id res chain seq x y z
N MET A 1 -12.13 15.08 37.72
CA MET A 1 -12.36 13.90 36.85
C MET A 1 -11.18 12.94 36.72
N ASN A 2 -10.02 13.19 37.36
CA ASN A 2 -8.81 12.35 37.19
C ASN A 2 -8.80 10.99 37.93
N GLY A 3 -9.80 10.68 38.76
CA GLY A 3 -9.86 9.40 39.50
C GLY A 3 -10.53 8.23 38.77
N TYR A 4 -11.19 8.45 37.63
CA TYR A 4 -11.99 7.41 36.96
C TYR A 4 -11.14 6.44 36.13
N PHE A 5 -10.07 6.92 35.51
CA PHE A 5 -9.23 6.11 34.62
C PHE A 5 -8.33 5.12 35.36
N THR A 6 -7.98 5.41 36.62
CA THR A 6 -7.15 4.51 37.45
C THR A 6 -7.91 3.27 37.93
N GLN A 7 -9.25 3.27 37.90
CA GLN A 7 -10.08 2.15 38.36
C GLN A 7 -10.47 1.16 37.24
N ILE A 8 -10.23 1.48 35.97
CA ILE A 8 -10.68 0.64 34.84
C ILE A 8 -9.98 -0.74 34.77
N PRO A 9 -8.65 -0.86 34.96
CA PRO A 9 -7.97 -2.16 34.97
C PRO A 9 -8.54 -3.11 36.03
N GLU A 10 -8.86 -2.56 37.20
CA GLU A 10 -9.39 -3.30 38.34
C GLU A 10 -10.81 -3.79 38.06
N ARG A 11 -11.66 -2.96 37.46
CA ARG A 11 -13.01 -3.36 37.02
C ARG A 11 -12.97 -4.44 35.94
N LEU A 12 -12.03 -4.35 34.99
CA LEU A 12 -11.87 -5.33 33.92
C LEU A 12 -11.43 -6.69 34.47
N LEU A 13 -10.40 -6.70 35.32
CA LEU A 13 -9.92 -7.95 35.92
C LEU A 13 -10.96 -8.54 36.88
N ALA A 14 -11.66 -7.71 37.67
CA ALA A 14 -12.70 -8.18 38.58
C ALA A 14 -13.88 -8.81 37.82
N TRP A 15 -14.21 -8.27 36.65
CA TRP A 15 -15.22 -8.87 35.77
C TRP A 15 -14.77 -10.26 35.28
N ALA A 16 -13.53 -10.39 34.83
CA ALA A 16 -12.99 -11.65 34.34
C ALA A 16 -12.92 -12.73 35.43
N VAL A 17 -12.47 -12.35 36.63
CA VAL A 17 -12.38 -13.25 37.79
C VAL A 17 -13.76 -13.78 38.20
N ARG A 18 -14.82 -12.98 38.09
CA ARG A 18 -16.20 -13.42 38.36
C ARG A 18 -16.72 -14.49 37.40
N HIS A 19 -16.07 -14.68 36.25
CA HIS A 19 -16.45 -15.69 35.26
C HIS A 19 -15.54 -16.92 35.30
N MET A 20 -14.62 -17.00 36.26
CA MET A 20 -13.79 -18.18 36.46
C MET A 20 -14.54 -19.26 37.26
N PRO A 21 -14.19 -20.55 37.06
CA PRO A 21 -14.70 -21.66 37.87
C PRO A 21 -14.38 -21.49 39.36
N ALA A 22 -15.23 -22.05 40.22
CA ALA A 22 -15.13 -21.91 41.67
C ALA A 22 -13.78 -22.41 42.22
N GLU A 23 -13.14 -23.41 41.58
CA GLU A 23 -11.84 -23.92 42.03
C GLU A 23 -10.69 -22.91 41.86
N ARG A 24 -10.91 -21.81 41.11
CA ARG A 24 -9.90 -20.77 40.86
C ARG A 24 -10.24 -19.42 41.49
N SER A 25 -11.25 -19.35 42.36
CA SER A 25 -11.64 -18.10 43.02
C SER A 25 -10.50 -17.52 43.87
N GLU A 26 -9.70 -18.38 44.51
CA GLU A 26 -8.53 -17.95 45.32
C GLU A 26 -7.44 -17.33 44.45
N TRP A 27 -7.14 -17.91 43.28
CA TRP A 27 -6.20 -17.32 42.33
C TRP A 27 -6.69 -15.95 41.83
N GLY A 28 -7.97 -15.87 41.46
CA GLY A 28 -8.57 -14.61 41.02
C GLY A 28 -8.52 -13.50 42.07
N ALA A 29 -8.77 -13.85 43.34
CA ALA A 29 -8.64 -12.93 44.47
C ALA A 29 -7.19 -12.47 44.67
N ALA A 30 -6.22 -13.38 44.56
CA ALA A 30 -4.79 -13.05 44.65
C ALA A 30 -4.35 -12.08 43.54
N MET A 31 -4.80 -12.28 42.29
CA MET A 31 -4.45 -11.38 41.18
C MET A 31 -5.08 -9.99 41.32
N LEU A 32 -6.29 -9.88 41.92
CA LEU A 32 -6.88 -8.58 42.21
C LEU A 32 -6.13 -7.83 43.33
N ALA A 33 -5.68 -8.55 44.36
CA ALA A 33 -4.85 -7.97 45.42
C ALA A 33 -3.49 -7.50 44.88
N GLU A 34 -2.84 -8.30 44.02
CA GLU A 34 -1.58 -7.93 43.37
C GLU A 34 -1.75 -6.69 42.49
N LEU A 35 -2.85 -6.64 41.71
CA LEU A 35 -3.18 -5.47 40.90
C LEU A 35 -3.36 -4.21 41.75
N ALA A 36 -3.94 -4.32 42.97
CA ALA A 36 -4.15 -3.19 43.87
C ALA A 36 -2.84 -2.56 44.37
N ASN A 37 -1.81 -3.38 44.60
CA ASN A 37 -0.48 -2.93 45.04
C ASN A 37 0.33 -2.23 43.95
N LEU A 38 0.01 -2.47 42.68
CA LEU A 38 0.69 -1.81 41.56
C LEU A 38 0.24 -0.35 41.44
N GLN A 39 1.12 0.59 41.77
CA GLN A 39 0.79 2.02 41.75
C GLN A 39 0.81 2.63 40.34
N HIS A 40 1.61 2.08 39.43
CA HIS A 40 1.78 2.68 38.10
C HIS A 40 0.67 2.25 37.12
N PRO A 41 -0.04 3.19 36.46
CA PRO A 41 -1.23 2.88 35.65
C PRO A 41 -0.98 1.92 34.48
N ALA A 42 0.18 2.03 33.82
CA ALA A 42 0.52 1.18 32.67
C ALA A 42 0.79 -0.27 33.11
N THR A 43 1.45 -0.46 34.25
CA THR A 43 1.77 -1.79 34.80
C THR A 43 0.50 -2.50 35.26
N ARG A 44 -0.45 -1.75 35.85
CA ARG A 44 -1.79 -2.27 36.17
C ARG A 44 -2.50 -2.83 34.93
N TRP A 45 -2.43 -2.12 33.80
CA TRP A 45 -3.07 -2.56 32.55
C TRP A 45 -2.43 -3.82 31.96
N GLN A 46 -1.11 -3.89 31.89
CA GLN A 46 -0.41 -5.06 31.35
C GLN A 46 -0.65 -6.30 32.21
N PHE A 47 -0.61 -6.14 33.54
CA PHE A 47 -0.91 -7.22 34.48
C PHE A 47 -2.34 -7.73 34.32
N ALA A 48 -3.34 -6.82 34.31
CA ALA A 48 -4.74 -7.19 34.15
C ALA A 48 -5.02 -7.96 32.83
N LEU A 49 -4.41 -7.56 31.71
CA LEU A 49 -4.57 -8.25 30.42
C LEU A 49 -3.92 -9.63 30.39
N SER A 50 -2.79 -9.80 31.09
CA SER A 50 -2.09 -11.08 31.17
C SER A 50 -2.91 -12.09 31.99
N CYS A 51 -3.45 -11.65 33.13
CA CYS A 51 -4.36 -12.46 33.94
C CYS A 51 -5.66 -12.79 33.20
N LEU A 52 -6.22 -11.84 32.44
CA LEU A 52 -7.40 -12.06 31.60
C LEU A 52 -7.21 -13.20 30.59
N ARG A 53 -6.04 -13.28 29.95
CA ARG A 53 -5.72 -14.36 29.00
C ARG A 53 -5.76 -15.73 29.69
N VAL A 54 -5.14 -15.84 30.86
CA VAL A 54 -5.09 -17.11 31.61
C VAL A 54 -6.47 -17.50 32.15
N ALA A 55 -7.28 -16.51 32.54
CA ALA A 55 -8.65 -16.73 32.99
C ALA A 55 -9.57 -17.28 31.88
N LEU A 56 -9.41 -16.79 30.65
CA LEU A 56 -10.25 -17.18 29.51
C LEU A 56 -9.80 -18.47 28.80
N PHE A 57 -8.52 -18.84 28.95
CA PHE A 57 -7.94 -20.00 28.27
C PHE A 57 -7.19 -20.90 29.26
N PRO A 58 -7.90 -21.59 30.16
CA PRO A 58 -7.25 -22.55 31.04
C PRO A 58 -6.66 -23.71 30.21
N PRO A 59 -5.45 -24.19 30.53
CA PRO A 59 -4.91 -25.39 29.89
C PRO A 59 -5.76 -26.61 30.27
N ASP A 60 -6.39 -27.23 29.27
CA ASP A 60 -7.27 -28.40 29.43
C ASP A 60 -6.47 -29.63 29.93
N TRP A 61 -6.90 -30.23 31.04
CA TRP A 61 -6.44 -31.55 31.50
C TRP A 61 -7.59 -32.56 31.29
N GLY A 62 -7.55 -33.27 30.15
CA GLY A 62 -8.25 -34.56 29.98
C GLY A 62 -9.63 -34.57 29.31
N GLY A 63 -9.65 -34.87 28.00
CA GLY A 63 -10.66 -35.67 27.30
C GLY A 63 -12.06 -35.09 27.03
N GLN A 64 -12.33 -34.54 25.83
CA GLN A 64 -13.70 -34.50 25.24
C GLN A 64 -13.80 -34.15 23.73
N ASN A 65 -14.82 -34.74 23.10
CA ASN A 65 -15.64 -34.41 21.90
C ASN A 65 -15.04 -33.80 20.61
N VAL A 66 -15.06 -34.62 19.55
CA VAL A 66 -14.57 -34.36 18.17
C VAL A 66 -15.25 -33.16 17.48
N MET A 67 -16.53 -32.87 17.75
CA MET A 67 -17.25 -31.74 17.12
C MET A 67 -16.88 -30.39 17.75
N LEU A 68 -16.63 -30.36 19.06
CA LEU A 68 -16.07 -29.19 19.72
C LEU A 68 -14.61 -29.00 19.32
N ASN A 69 -13.88 -30.10 19.08
CA ASN A 69 -12.53 -30.07 18.51
C ASN A 69 -12.50 -29.58 17.06
N GLY A 70 -13.58 -29.74 16.27
CA GLY A 70 -13.67 -29.14 14.93
C GLY A 70 -13.79 -27.61 14.97
N ILE A 71 -14.63 -27.08 15.86
CA ILE A 71 -14.77 -25.63 16.05
C ILE A 71 -13.52 -25.04 16.71
N ARG A 72 -12.96 -25.76 17.70
CA ARG A 72 -11.64 -25.44 18.28
C ARG A 72 -10.61 -25.46 17.17
N PHE A 73 -10.43 -26.53 16.39
CA PHE A 73 -9.48 -26.61 15.27
C PHE A 73 -9.63 -25.47 14.26
N THR A 74 -10.84 -24.99 13.99
CA THR A 74 -11.06 -23.86 13.08
C THR A 74 -10.65 -22.52 13.71
N LEU A 75 -10.94 -22.32 14.99
CA LEU A 75 -10.49 -21.14 15.75
C LEU A 75 -8.99 -21.22 16.08
N THR A 76 -8.43 -22.41 16.30
CA THR A 76 -7.01 -22.68 16.51
C THR A 76 -6.26 -22.55 15.20
N ALA A 77 -6.83 -22.92 14.05
CA ALA A 77 -6.25 -22.66 12.72
C ALA A 77 -6.26 -21.15 12.42
N ALA A 78 -7.35 -20.43 12.74
CA ALA A 78 -7.38 -18.97 12.65
C ALA A 78 -6.38 -18.31 13.61
N ALA A 79 -6.21 -18.86 14.81
CA ALA A 79 -5.23 -18.40 15.79
C ALA A 79 -3.79 -18.82 15.44
N LEU A 80 -3.55 -19.96 14.79
CA LEU A 80 -2.25 -20.41 14.26
C LEU A 80 -1.85 -19.61 13.02
N ILE A 81 -2.81 -19.26 12.17
CA ILE A 81 -2.59 -18.30 11.08
C ILE A 81 -2.27 -16.93 11.67
N GLY A 82 -2.98 -16.51 12.73
CA GLY A 82 -2.61 -15.32 13.51
C GLY A 82 -1.23 -15.43 14.20
N LEU A 83 -0.85 -16.62 14.69
CA LEU A 83 0.42 -16.91 15.39
C LEU A 83 1.59 -17.00 14.40
N VAL A 84 1.39 -17.56 13.21
CA VAL A 84 2.34 -17.57 12.08
C VAL A 84 2.53 -16.16 11.52
N LEU A 85 1.49 -15.33 11.55
CA LEU A 85 1.58 -13.89 11.29
C LEU A 85 2.27 -13.10 12.44
N LEU A 86 2.44 -13.70 13.62
CA LEU A 86 3.09 -13.13 14.80
C LEU A 86 4.47 -13.76 15.11
N MET A 87 4.90 -14.79 14.39
CA MET A 87 6.23 -15.41 14.51
C MET A 87 7.21 -14.67 13.59
N PRO A 88 8.19 -13.92 14.14
CA PRO A 88 8.87 -12.88 13.39
C PRO A 88 9.96 -13.36 12.41
N GLU A 89 10.42 -14.61 12.41
CA GLU A 89 11.74 -14.87 11.81
C GLU A 89 11.85 -15.78 10.58
N THR A 90 10.94 -16.70 10.23
CA THR A 90 11.21 -17.57 9.03
C THR A 90 10.03 -18.09 8.21
N GLY A 91 8.78 -18.03 8.68
CA GLY A 91 7.63 -18.65 7.96
C GLY A 91 7.02 -17.80 6.84
N GLY A 92 7.03 -16.48 6.97
CA GLY A 92 6.33 -15.58 6.04
C GLY A 92 7.03 -15.40 4.70
N VAL A 93 8.37 -15.49 4.68
CA VAL A 93 9.19 -15.19 3.50
C VAL A 93 9.03 -16.26 2.42
N TRP A 94 9.09 -17.55 2.76
CA TRP A 94 8.95 -18.63 1.79
C TRP A 94 7.54 -18.77 1.21
N LEU A 95 6.51 -18.54 2.04
CA LEU A 95 5.12 -18.55 1.60
C LEU A 95 4.79 -17.33 0.73
N ALA A 96 5.31 -16.15 1.08
CA ALA A 96 5.16 -14.95 0.26
C ALA A 96 5.94 -15.06 -1.06
N TYR A 97 7.15 -15.60 -1.07
CA TYR A 97 7.93 -15.80 -2.30
C TYR A 97 7.24 -16.78 -3.27
N ALA A 98 6.78 -17.92 -2.78
CA ALA A 98 6.07 -18.90 -3.60
C ALA A 98 4.73 -18.35 -4.11
N ILE A 99 3.97 -17.63 -3.27
CA ILE A 99 2.68 -17.04 -3.67
C ILE A 99 2.85 -15.84 -4.60
N THR A 100 3.90 -15.03 -4.45
CA THR A 100 4.08 -13.81 -5.25
C THR A 100 4.75 -14.11 -6.59
N ILE A 101 5.73 -15.01 -6.65
CA ILE A 101 6.36 -15.41 -7.94
C ILE A 101 5.41 -16.29 -8.75
N HIS A 102 4.80 -17.29 -8.12
CA HIS A 102 3.82 -18.14 -8.79
C HIS A 102 2.55 -17.33 -9.10
N GLY A 103 2.12 -16.44 -8.21
CA GLY A 103 1.00 -15.54 -8.40
C GLY A 103 1.23 -14.49 -9.48
N PHE A 104 2.43 -13.92 -9.64
CA PHE A 104 2.70 -12.91 -10.68
C PHE A 104 2.81 -13.54 -12.07
N PHE A 105 3.48 -14.69 -12.20
CA PHE A 105 3.55 -15.42 -13.48
C PHE A 105 2.24 -16.13 -13.85
N LEU A 106 1.48 -16.66 -12.87
CA LEU A 106 0.10 -17.09 -13.11
C LEU A 106 -0.80 -15.89 -13.36
N ILE A 107 -0.68 -14.76 -12.68
CA ILE A 107 -1.53 -13.60 -12.99
C ILE A 107 -1.23 -13.13 -14.39
N ILE A 108 0.01 -12.89 -14.82
CA ILE A 108 0.29 -12.44 -16.20
C ILE A 108 -0.07 -13.50 -17.23
N SER A 109 0.31 -14.77 -17.04
CA SER A 109 0.03 -15.84 -18.01
C SER A 109 -1.44 -16.28 -18.02
N THR A 110 -2.14 -16.23 -16.88
CA THR A 110 -3.59 -16.52 -16.77
C THR A 110 -4.46 -15.29 -17.03
N VAL A 111 -3.97 -14.06 -16.87
CA VAL A 111 -4.63 -12.81 -17.31
C VAL A 111 -4.42 -12.55 -18.78
N LEU A 112 -3.30 -12.93 -19.38
CA LEU A 112 -3.15 -12.82 -20.83
C LEU A 112 -3.77 -14.05 -21.49
N PHE A 113 -3.22 -15.25 -21.32
CA PHE A 113 -3.72 -16.45 -21.99
C PHE A 113 -5.09 -16.91 -21.47
N GLY A 114 -5.29 -16.88 -20.15
CA GLY A 114 -6.56 -17.23 -19.55
C GLY A 114 -7.66 -16.19 -19.82
N ASN A 115 -7.41 -14.88 -19.80
CA ASN A 115 -8.44 -13.91 -20.19
C ASN A 115 -8.76 -13.98 -21.69
N TRP A 116 -7.80 -14.29 -22.56
CA TRP A 116 -8.08 -14.48 -23.99
C TRP A 116 -8.87 -15.78 -24.24
N LEU A 117 -8.52 -16.89 -23.59
CA LEU A 117 -9.29 -18.14 -23.66
C LEU A 117 -10.68 -18.00 -23.04
N LEU A 118 -10.79 -17.25 -21.94
CA LEU A 118 -12.06 -16.97 -21.29
C LEU A 118 -12.90 -15.98 -22.10
N LEU A 119 -12.29 -14.95 -22.70
CA LEU A 119 -12.95 -14.04 -23.63
C LEU A 119 -13.44 -14.81 -24.86
N ALA A 120 -12.63 -15.73 -25.40
CA ALA A 120 -13.01 -16.63 -26.48
C ALA A 120 -14.15 -17.57 -26.04
N ALA A 121 -14.12 -18.14 -24.84
CA ALA A 121 -15.17 -19.00 -24.32
C ALA A 121 -16.48 -18.24 -24.03
N VAL A 122 -16.38 -17.02 -23.50
CA VAL A 122 -17.53 -16.13 -23.23
C VAL A 122 -18.13 -15.65 -24.55
N THR A 123 -17.31 -15.18 -25.50
CA THR A 123 -17.79 -14.79 -26.84
C THR A 123 -18.38 -15.98 -27.59
N TRP A 124 -17.75 -17.16 -27.55
CA TRP A 124 -18.29 -18.40 -28.10
C TRP A 124 -19.63 -18.78 -27.46
N GLY A 125 -19.75 -18.68 -26.14
CA GLY A 125 -20.99 -18.94 -25.41
C GLY A 125 -22.10 -17.97 -25.80
N VAL A 126 -21.80 -16.67 -25.88
CA VAL A 126 -22.76 -15.63 -26.28
C VAL A 126 -23.20 -15.80 -27.74
N VAL A 127 -22.26 -16.02 -28.67
CA VAL A 127 -22.53 -16.22 -30.09
C VAL A 127 -23.26 -17.54 -30.35
N GLY A 128 -22.88 -18.62 -29.64
CA GLY A 128 -23.54 -19.91 -29.72
C GLY A 128 -25.00 -19.88 -29.26
N ASN A 129 -25.26 -19.15 -28.16
CA ASN A 129 -26.62 -18.95 -27.64
C ASN A 129 -27.47 -18.07 -28.57
N ALA A 130 -26.88 -17.04 -29.18
CA ALA A 130 -27.55 -16.21 -30.19
C ALA A 130 -27.94 -17.02 -31.45
N ARG A 131 -27.21 -18.11 -31.75
CA ARG A 131 -27.48 -19.01 -32.88
C ARG A 131 -28.32 -20.24 -32.52
N GLY A 132 -28.87 -20.31 -31.29
CA GLY A 132 -29.71 -21.43 -30.84
C GLY A 132 -28.99 -22.78 -30.68
N ARG A 133 -27.64 -22.81 -30.75
CA ARG A 133 -26.87 -24.05 -30.53
C ARG A 133 -26.69 -24.25 -29.04
N GLN A 134 -26.84 -25.48 -28.55
CA GLN A 134 -26.47 -25.87 -27.18
C GLN A 134 -25.07 -26.52 -27.18
N PRO A 135 -23.96 -25.75 -27.12
CA PRO A 135 -22.60 -26.30 -27.25
C PRO A 135 -22.18 -27.25 -26.13
N TRP A 136 -22.99 -27.40 -25.07
CA TRP A 136 -22.63 -28.15 -23.87
C TRP A 136 -23.34 -29.51 -23.72
N ALA A 137 -23.97 -30.05 -24.76
CA ALA A 137 -24.89 -31.19 -24.64
C ALA A 137 -24.24 -32.50 -24.13
N LYS A 138 -22.91 -32.63 -24.21
CA LYS A 138 -22.17 -33.85 -23.81
C LYS A 138 -21.60 -33.83 -22.39
N VAL A 139 -21.73 -32.72 -21.65
CA VAL A 139 -21.20 -32.62 -20.27
C VAL A 139 -22.25 -33.11 -19.27
N PRO A 140 -21.89 -33.98 -18.30
CA PRO A 140 -22.81 -34.48 -17.29
C PRO A 140 -23.59 -33.34 -16.60
N PRO A 141 -24.91 -33.47 -16.41
CA PRO A 141 -25.77 -32.37 -15.92
C PRO A 141 -25.44 -31.88 -14.51
N SER A 142 -24.74 -32.67 -13.69
CA SER A 142 -24.22 -32.28 -12.38
C SER A 142 -23.01 -31.34 -12.50
N ILE A 143 -22.05 -31.69 -13.37
CA ILE A 143 -20.88 -30.86 -13.70
C ILE A 143 -21.31 -29.59 -14.44
N ARG A 144 -22.32 -29.69 -15.32
CA ARG A 144 -22.92 -28.54 -16.02
C ARG A 144 -23.57 -27.56 -15.06
N ARG A 145 -24.29 -28.04 -14.03
CA ARG A 145 -24.94 -27.18 -13.02
C ARG A 145 -23.96 -26.61 -12.00
N TRP A 146 -23.02 -27.41 -11.52
CA TRP A 146 -22.03 -26.97 -10.53
C TRP A 146 -20.97 -26.07 -11.15
N GLY A 147 -20.38 -26.51 -12.28
CA GLY A 147 -19.38 -25.77 -13.03
C GLY A 147 -19.91 -24.47 -13.64
N SER A 148 -21.17 -24.43 -14.13
CA SER A 148 -21.72 -23.16 -14.64
C SER A 148 -21.98 -22.15 -13.53
N ARG A 149 -22.41 -22.59 -12.33
CA ARG A 149 -22.70 -21.67 -11.23
C ARG A 149 -21.44 -21.11 -10.58
N TRP A 150 -20.48 -21.98 -10.26
CA TRP A 150 -19.21 -21.58 -9.64
C TRP A 150 -18.24 -20.96 -10.64
N GLY A 151 -18.22 -21.43 -11.88
CA GLY A 151 -17.43 -20.83 -12.95
C GLY A 151 -17.90 -19.42 -13.27
N ARG A 152 -19.21 -19.22 -13.44
CA ARG A 152 -19.78 -17.87 -13.63
C ARG A 152 -19.46 -16.96 -12.44
N LEU A 153 -19.62 -17.45 -11.21
CA LEU A 153 -19.27 -16.70 -10.01
C LEU A 153 -17.79 -16.29 -9.98
N GLY A 154 -16.88 -17.22 -10.28
CA GLY A 154 -15.45 -16.93 -10.33
C GLY A 154 -15.13 -15.83 -11.35
N ILE A 155 -15.72 -15.90 -12.53
CA ILE A 155 -15.59 -14.88 -13.59
C ILE A 155 -16.15 -13.53 -13.09
N GLU A 156 -17.31 -13.52 -12.45
CA GLU A 156 -17.92 -12.31 -11.94
C GLU A 156 -17.10 -11.66 -10.82
N VAL A 157 -16.55 -12.43 -9.88
CA VAL A 157 -15.68 -11.88 -8.82
C VAL A 157 -14.37 -11.37 -9.41
N TYR A 158 -13.76 -12.15 -10.30
CA TYR A 158 -12.48 -11.77 -10.88
C TYR A 158 -12.61 -10.52 -11.76
N PHE A 159 -13.52 -10.52 -12.74
CA PHE A 159 -13.66 -9.42 -13.70
C PHE A 159 -14.59 -8.31 -13.24
N GLY A 160 -15.54 -8.61 -12.36
CA GLY A 160 -16.51 -7.63 -11.86
C GLY A 160 -16.06 -6.92 -10.57
N LEU A 161 -15.20 -7.52 -9.74
CA LEU A 161 -14.68 -6.90 -8.50
C LEU A 161 -13.18 -6.66 -8.55
N LEU A 162 -12.39 -7.74 -8.64
CA LEU A 162 -10.94 -7.66 -8.48
C LEU A 162 -10.30 -6.84 -9.59
N ASN A 163 -10.70 -7.07 -10.84
CA ASN A 163 -10.13 -6.40 -11.99
C ASN A 163 -10.39 -4.87 -11.99
N PRO A 164 -11.61 -4.36 -11.72
CA PRO A 164 -11.84 -2.93 -11.51
C PRO A 164 -11.05 -2.35 -10.34
N VAL A 165 -10.95 -3.06 -9.21
CA VAL A 165 -10.16 -2.60 -8.05
C VAL A 165 -8.69 -2.48 -8.42
N LEU A 166 -8.11 -3.51 -9.02
CA LEU A 166 -6.71 -3.52 -9.47
C LEU A 166 -6.44 -2.41 -10.48
N TYR A 167 -7.36 -2.20 -11.43
CA TYR A 167 -7.25 -1.12 -12.40
C TYR A 167 -7.28 0.25 -11.70
N LEU A 168 -8.28 0.49 -10.85
CA LEU A 168 -8.45 1.76 -10.17
C LEU A 168 -7.28 2.06 -9.23
N THR A 169 -6.82 1.11 -8.42
CA THR A 169 -5.84 1.38 -7.35
C THR A 169 -4.39 1.28 -7.80
N ILE A 170 -4.05 0.30 -8.65
CA ILE A 170 -2.66 -0.02 -8.99
C ILE A 170 -2.33 0.50 -10.39
N ILE A 171 -3.05 0.03 -11.41
CA ILE A 171 -2.71 0.32 -12.81
C ILE A 171 -2.84 1.82 -13.09
N ASN A 172 -3.93 2.43 -12.63
CA ASN A 172 -4.17 3.85 -12.84
C ASN A 172 -3.16 4.76 -12.12
N ALA A 173 -2.64 4.33 -10.97
CA ALA A 173 -1.58 5.05 -10.25
C ALA A 173 -0.20 4.85 -10.89
N ALA A 174 0.04 3.69 -11.52
CA ALA A 174 1.28 3.34 -12.19
C ALA A 174 1.39 3.89 -13.63
N LEU A 175 0.27 4.18 -14.29
CA LEU A 175 0.28 4.81 -15.60
C LEU A 175 0.97 6.19 -15.45
N PRO A 176 2.04 6.48 -16.22
CA PRO A 176 2.81 7.73 -16.16
C PRO A 176 2.04 8.92 -16.79
N LEU A 177 0.73 8.92 -16.61
CA LEU A 177 -0.19 9.93 -17.07
C LEU A 177 0.18 11.27 -16.43
N ARG A 178 0.34 12.27 -17.29
CA ARG A 178 0.49 13.67 -16.91
C ARG A 178 -0.46 13.98 -15.76
N ARG A 179 0.12 14.52 -14.69
CA ARG A 179 -0.49 14.69 -13.36
C ARG A 179 -2.02 14.88 -13.41
N PRO A 180 -2.80 14.09 -12.65
CA PRO A 180 -4.26 14.23 -12.56
C PRO A 180 -4.71 15.64 -12.12
N GLU A 181 -3.79 16.44 -11.58
CA GLU A 181 -3.94 17.85 -11.23
C GLU A 181 -4.38 18.76 -12.41
N LYS A 182 -4.19 18.35 -13.67
CA LYS A 182 -4.58 19.17 -14.84
C LYS A 182 -5.95 18.83 -15.45
N GLU A 183 -6.54 17.68 -15.10
CA GLU A 183 -7.80 17.24 -15.71
C GLU A 183 -8.87 17.12 -14.64
N TRP A 184 -9.57 18.23 -14.40
CA TRP A 184 -10.64 18.40 -13.41
C TRP A 184 -11.75 17.33 -13.49
N TRP A 185 -11.91 16.69 -14.65
CA TRP A 185 -12.92 15.64 -14.89
C TRP A 185 -12.47 14.23 -14.46
N PHE A 186 -11.20 14.03 -14.12
CA PHE A 186 -10.66 12.71 -13.77
C PHE A 186 -11.05 12.25 -12.36
N ALA A 187 -10.90 13.13 -11.36
CA ALA A 187 -11.33 12.86 -9.99
C ALA A 187 -12.81 12.48 -9.87
N PRO A 188 -13.77 13.19 -10.49
CA PRO A 188 -15.18 12.79 -10.42
C PRO A 188 -15.46 11.49 -11.17
N LEU A 189 -14.81 11.21 -12.30
CA LEU A 189 -14.95 9.93 -13.02
C LEU A 189 -14.46 8.74 -12.16
N TYR A 190 -13.35 8.94 -11.46
CA TYR A 190 -12.76 7.93 -10.59
C TYR A 190 -13.61 7.68 -9.32
N ALA A 191 -14.10 8.75 -8.70
CA ALA A 191 -15.06 8.65 -7.60
C ALA A 191 -16.35 7.94 -8.04
N LEU A 192 -16.88 8.30 -9.22
CA LEU A 192 -18.05 7.65 -9.81
C LEU A 192 -17.83 6.16 -10.03
N ALA A 193 -16.64 5.75 -10.51
CA ALA A 193 -16.30 4.34 -10.69
C ALA A 193 -16.34 3.56 -9.37
N PHE A 194 -15.76 4.11 -8.30
CA PHE A 194 -15.82 3.49 -6.98
C PHE A 194 -17.24 3.42 -6.42
N VAL A 195 -18.04 4.48 -6.58
CA VAL A 195 -19.44 4.49 -6.15
C VAL A 195 -20.25 3.44 -6.91
N LEU A 196 -20.09 3.34 -8.23
CA LEU A 196 -20.79 2.36 -9.07
C LEU A 196 -20.35 0.94 -8.75
N LEU A 197 -19.06 0.71 -8.52
CA LEU A 197 -18.53 -0.59 -8.10
C LEU A 197 -19.11 -0.99 -6.74
N ALA A 198 -19.07 -0.10 -5.75
CA ALA A 198 -19.64 -0.33 -4.43
C ALA A 198 -21.16 -0.54 -4.49
N ALA A 199 -21.88 0.21 -5.32
CA ALA A 199 -23.32 0.07 -5.51
C ALA A 199 -23.68 -1.25 -6.20
N ILE A 200 -22.96 -1.67 -7.24
CA ILE A 200 -23.20 -2.94 -7.93
C ILE A 200 -22.93 -4.11 -7.00
N TRP A 201 -21.81 -4.11 -6.28
CA TRP A 201 -21.47 -5.20 -5.36
C TRP A 201 -22.32 -5.18 -4.10
N GLY A 202 -22.65 -4.00 -3.59
CA GLY A 202 -23.63 -3.82 -2.53
C GLY A 202 -24.99 -4.39 -2.92
N TRP A 203 -25.45 -4.13 -4.16
CA TRP A 203 -26.68 -4.72 -4.69
C TRP A 203 -26.54 -6.23 -4.97
N ARG A 204 -25.36 -6.70 -5.40
CA ARG A 204 -25.09 -8.13 -5.64
C ARG A 204 -25.13 -8.96 -4.36
N ILE A 205 -24.66 -8.37 -3.26
CA ILE A 205 -24.51 -9.03 -1.96
C ILE A 205 -25.76 -8.81 -1.09
N GLY A 206 -26.27 -7.57 -1.05
CA GLY A 206 -27.41 -7.16 -0.24
C GLY A 206 -28.75 -7.14 -0.97
N GLY A 207 -28.77 -7.25 -2.30
CA GLY A 207 -29.97 -7.08 -3.12
C GLY A 207 -31.12 -8.05 -2.83
N ALA A 208 -30.81 -9.21 -2.23
CA ALA A 208 -31.81 -10.17 -1.76
C ALA A 208 -32.61 -9.70 -0.53
N ALA A 209 -32.25 -8.55 0.07
CA ALA A 209 -33.07 -7.86 1.07
C ALA A 209 -34.18 -7.02 0.42
N PHE A 210 -34.04 -6.65 -0.85
CA PHE A 210 -35.06 -5.93 -1.60
C PHE A 210 -35.97 -6.94 -2.28
N ASN A 211 -37.27 -6.63 -2.40
CA ASN A 211 -38.18 -7.46 -3.17
C ASN A 211 -37.82 -7.36 -4.66
N PRO A 212 -37.24 -8.41 -5.28
CA PRO A 212 -36.78 -8.35 -6.67
C PRO A 212 -37.95 -8.17 -7.66
N ALA A 213 -39.19 -8.48 -7.25
CA ALA A 213 -40.38 -8.25 -8.05
C ALA A 213 -40.78 -6.76 -8.11
N SER A 214 -40.29 -5.93 -7.17
CA SER A 214 -40.59 -4.50 -7.13
C SER A 214 -40.16 -3.82 -8.43
N ARG A 215 -41.09 -3.08 -9.03
CA ARG A 215 -40.82 -2.27 -10.24
C ARG A 215 -39.70 -1.25 -9.97
N ALA A 216 -39.67 -0.66 -8.78
CA ALA A 216 -38.63 0.30 -8.39
C ALA A 216 -37.24 -0.34 -8.32
N ALA A 217 -37.14 -1.54 -7.74
CA ALA A 217 -35.88 -2.29 -7.68
C ALA A 217 -35.37 -2.66 -9.08
N ARG A 218 -36.26 -3.05 -9.99
CA ARG A 218 -35.93 -3.35 -11.40
C ARG A 218 -35.45 -2.11 -12.16
N ILE A 219 -36.12 -0.97 -11.98
CA ILE A 219 -35.71 0.30 -12.61
C ILE A 219 -34.36 0.75 -12.05
N GLY A 220 -34.19 0.77 -10.73
CA GLY A 220 -32.93 1.16 -10.08
C GLY A 220 -31.76 0.28 -10.52
N TRP A 221 -31.99 -1.04 -10.61
CA TRP A 221 -30.98 -1.98 -11.09
C TRP A 221 -30.59 -1.74 -12.55
N ARG A 222 -31.57 -1.53 -13.44
CA ARG A 222 -31.29 -1.22 -14.86
C ARG A 222 -30.53 0.09 -15.00
N ALA A 223 -30.91 1.12 -14.24
CA ALA A 223 -30.21 2.39 -14.22
C ALA A 223 -28.75 2.23 -13.75
N LEU A 224 -28.52 1.43 -12.70
CA LEU A 224 -27.18 1.15 -12.18
C LEU A 224 -26.30 0.41 -13.20
N LEU A 225 -26.85 -0.60 -13.89
CA LEU A 225 -26.15 -1.31 -14.96
C LEU A 225 -25.79 -0.40 -16.14
N LEU A 226 -26.72 0.45 -16.56
CA LEU A 226 -26.49 1.42 -17.64
C LEU A 226 -25.43 2.46 -17.24
N ALA A 227 -25.48 2.95 -16.00
CA ALA A 227 -24.47 3.88 -15.47
C ALA A 227 -23.08 3.24 -15.42
N ALA A 228 -22.97 1.98 -15.01
CA ALA A 228 -21.69 1.26 -15.03
C ALA A 228 -21.16 1.00 -16.45
N LEU A 229 -22.03 0.66 -17.41
CA LEU A 229 -21.66 0.57 -18.83
C LEU A 229 -21.15 1.91 -19.37
N ALA A 230 -21.84 3.00 -19.07
CA ALA A 230 -21.42 4.35 -19.47
C ALA A 230 -20.08 4.75 -18.84
N CYS A 231 -19.88 4.45 -17.55
CA CYS A 231 -18.63 4.70 -16.85
C CYS A 231 -17.48 3.88 -17.46
N LEU A 232 -17.70 2.59 -17.72
CA LEU A 232 -16.73 1.71 -18.35
C LEU A 232 -16.34 2.20 -19.75
N LEU A 233 -17.33 2.67 -20.54
CA LEU A 233 -17.09 3.28 -21.85
C LEU A 233 -16.26 4.57 -21.72
N ALA A 234 -16.53 5.41 -20.72
CA ALA A 234 -15.75 6.62 -20.48
C ALA A 234 -14.28 6.31 -20.15
N PHE A 235 -14.00 5.27 -19.35
CA PHE A 235 -12.63 4.81 -19.10
C PHE A 235 -11.97 4.25 -20.36
N ALA A 236 -12.69 3.46 -21.17
CA ALA A 236 -12.18 2.94 -22.43
C ALA A 236 -11.82 4.08 -23.40
N VAL A 237 -12.69 5.09 -23.54
CA VAL A 237 -12.43 6.27 -24.37
C VAL A 237 -11.24 7.06 -23.84
N LYS A 238 -11.16 7.29 -22.52
CA LYS A 238 -10.00 7.92 -21.89
C LYS A 238 -8.71 7.21 -22.27
N ASP A 239 -8.65 5.90 -22.05
CA ASP A 239 -7.43 5.12 -22.30
C ASP A 239 -7.07 5.10 -23.78
N MET A 240 -8.05 5.08 -24.68
CA MET A 240 -7.81 5.20 -26.12
C MET A 240 -7.24 6.57 -26.50
N ILE A 241 -7.72 7.67 -25.91
CA ILE A 241 -7.17 9.02 -26.14
C ILE A 241 -5.72 9.08 -25.65
N VAL A 242 -5.46 8.56 -24.46
CA VAL A 242 -4.12 8.49 -23.86
C VAL A 242 -3.17 7.68 -24.73
N LEU A 243 -3.59 6.50 -25.17
CA LEU A 243 -2.80 5.64 -26.05
C LEU A 243 -2.56 6.29 -27.41
N GLY A 244 -3.54 7.02 -27.95
CA GLY A 244 -3.41 7.76 -29.20
C GLY A 244 -2.44 8.93 -29.14
N GLN A 245 -2.19 9.49 -27.94
CA GLN A 245 -1.20 10.56 -27.73
C GLN A 245 0.23 10.02 -27.55
N SER A 246 0.42 8.72 -27.33
CA SER A 246 1.74 8.09 -27.20
C SER A 246 2.26 7.57 -28.53
N GLN A 247 3.40 8.11 -29.00
CA GLN A 247 4.21 7.61 -30.13
C GLN A 247 5.36 6.73 -29.59
N PRO A 248 5.81 5.64 -30.25
CA PRO A 248 5.41 5.06 -31.54
C PRO A 248 4.36 3.92 -31.43
N ILE A 249 3.82 3.52 -32.59
CA ILE A 249 2.65 2.65 -32.77
C ILE A 249 2.83 1.20 -32.21
N SER A 250 4.05 0.66 -32.16
CA SER A 250 4.26 -0.76 -31.82
C SER A 250 3.93 -1.15 -30.36
N PRO A 251 4.34 -0.42 -29.30
CA PRO A 251 3.88 -0.72 -27.95
C PRO A 251 2.39 -0.44 -27.74
N SER A 252 1.83 0.57 -28.44
CA SER A 252 0.45 1.01 -28.24
C SER A 252 -0.60 -0.04 -28.61
N LEU A 253 -0.35 -0.82 -29.67
CA LEU A 253 -1.25 -1.90 -30.09
C LEU A 253 -1.26 -3.05 -29.08
N LEU A 254 -0.10 -3.39 -28.53
CA LEU A 254 0.04 -4.47 -27.56
C LEU A 254 -0.60 -4.06 -26.22
N THR A 255 -0.45 -2.81 -25.80
CA THR A 255 -1.14 -2.24 -24.64
C THR A 255 -2.65 -2.17 -24.87
N ALA A 256 -3.11 -1.76 -26.05
CA ALA A 256 -4.54 -1.75 -26.40
C ALA A 256 -5.14 -3.17 -26.36
N LEU A 257 -4.44 -4.16 -26.89
CA LEU A 257 -4.83 -5.57 -26.83
C LEU A 257 -4.86 -6.10 -25.39
N ALA A 258 -3.91 -5.71 -24.54
CA ALA A 258 -3.91 -6.08 -23.12
C ALA A 258 -5.05 -5.41 -22.32
N MET A 259 -5.47 -4.21 -22.72
CA MET A 259 -6.60 -3.47 -22.13
C MET A 259 -7.96 -4.00 -22.60
N CYS A 260 -8.05 -4.66 -23.76
CA CYS A 260 -9.31 -5.17 -24.30
C CYS A 260 -10.08 -6.09 -23.31
N PRO A 261 -9.46 -7.12 -22.69
CA PRO A 261 -10.15 -7.94 -21.70
C PRO A 261 -10.61 -7.19 -20.45
N LEU A 262 -9.87 -6.13 -20.04
CA LEU A 262 -10.24 -5.27 -18.91
C LEU A 262 -11.57 -4.56 -19.12
N TYR A 263 -11.90 -4.20 -20.36
CA TYR A 263 -13.12 -3.48 -20.70
C TYR A 263 -14.22 -4.40 -21.27
N LEU A 264 -13.86 -5.32 -22.16
CA LEU A 264 -14.84 -6.14 -22.88
C LEU A 264 -15.51 -7.17 -21.99
N ILE A 265 -14.77 -7.82 -21.07
CA ILE A 265 -15.35 -8.86 -20.21
C ILE A 265 -16.39 -8.25 -19.25
N PRO A 266 -16.10 -7.17 -18.51
CA PRO A 266 -17.11 -6.50 -17.70
C PRO A 266 -18.28 -5.97 -18.54
N ALA A 267 -18.02 -5.41 -19.73
CA ALA A 267 -19.09 -4.93 -20.62
C ALA A 267 -20.04 -6.04 -21.03
N VAL A 268 -19.52 -7.22 -21.41
CA VAL A 268 -20.32 -8.38 -21.80
C VAL A 268 -21.14 -8.90 -20.61
N LEU A 269 -20.54 -8.97 -19.42
CA LEU A 269 -21.26 -9.37 -18.21
C LEU A 269 -22.40 -8.39 -17.88
N LEU A 270 -22.15 -7.08 -17.93
CA LEU A 270 -23.16 -6.05 -17.70
C LEU A 270 -24.29 -6.11 -18.74
N CYS A 271 -23.95 -6.34 -20.02
CA CYS A 271 -24.94 -6.51 -21.09
C CYS A 271 -25.78 -7.78 -20.91
N ASP A 272 -25.19 -8.89 -20.49
CA ASP A 272 -25.91 -10.12 -20.19
C ASP A 272 -26.92 -9.90 -19.05
N TYR A 273 -26.51 -9.22 -17.98
CA TYR A 273 -27.42 -8.87 -16.89
C TYR A 273 -28.54 -7.92 -17.33
N LEU A 274 -28.23 -6.94 -18.18
CA LEU A 274 -29.22 -6.01 -18.69
C LEU A 274 -30.26 -6.76 -19.53
N ARG A 275 -29.83 -7.65 -20.43
CA ARG A 275 -30.71 -8.51 -21.25
C ARG A 275 -31.54 -9.46 -20.40
N ALA A 276 -30.95 -10.11 -19.40
CA ALA A 276 -31.65 -10.97 -18.47
C ALA A 276 -32.74 -10.18 -17.72
N SER A 277 -32.43 -8.95 -17.28
CA SER A 277 -33.39 -8.08 -16.60
C SER A 277 -34.57 -7.65 -17.48
N LEU A 278 -34.40 -7.66 -18.81
CA LEU A 278 -35.45 -7.32 -19.78
C LEU A 278 -36.34 -8.51 -20.11
N LYS A 279 -35.79 -9.74 -20.12
CA LYS A 279 -36.50 -10.97 -20.52
C LYS A 279 -37.32 -11.62 -19.40
N GLN A 280 -37.12 -11.22 -18.15
CA GLN A 280 -37.65 -11.94 -16.99
C GLN A 280 -39.18 -11.76 -16.84
N LEU A 281 -39.93 -12.71 -17.41
CA LEU A 281 -41.29 -13.13 -17.04
C LEU A 281 -41.18 -14.08 -15.83
N ASP A 282 -41.64 -13.59 -14.68
CA ASP A 282 -41.90 -14.20 -13.35
C ASP A 282 -40.97 -15.24 -12.68
N ASP A 283 -40.21 -16.12 -13.34
CA ASP A 283 -39.75 -17.37 -12.66
C ASP A 283 -38.23 -17.52 -12.39
N GLN A 284 -37.41 -16.49 -12.66
CA GLN A 284 -35.92 -16.62 -12.61
C GLN A 284 -35.17 -15.74 -11.59
N SER A 285 -35.75 -15.37 -10.45
CA SER A 285 -35.07 -14.50 -9.46
C SER A 285 -33.85 -15.13 -8.75
N ASN A 286 -33.64 -16.44 -8.86
CA ASN A 286 -32.67 -17.18 -8.04
C ASN A 286 -31.22 -17.19 -8.56
N GLY A 287 -30.97 -16.75 -9.81
CA GLY A 287 -29.64 -16.83 -10.43
C GLY A 287 -28.72 -15.63 -10.20
N PHE A 288 -29.27 -14.50 -9.73
CA PHE A 288 -28.54 -13.23 -9.70
C PHE A 288 -27.85 -12.94 -8.35
N PHE A 289 -28.42 -13.39 -7.23
CA PHE A 289 -27.84 -13.13 -5.91
C PHE A 289 -26.83 -14.20 -5.54
N LEU A 290 -25.63 -13.76 -5.14
CA LEU A 290 -24.52 -14.64 -4.75
C LEU A 290 -24.86 -15.54 -3.56
N LEU A 291 -25.74 -15.04 -2.69
CA LEU A 291 -26.01 -15.62 -1.39
C LEU A 291 -27.53 -15.64 -1.20
N THR A 292 -28.17 -16.73 -1.61
CA THR A 292 -29.61 -16.95 -1.39
C THR A 292 -29.90 -17.12 0.11
N ASN A 293 -28.96 -17.70 0.86
CA ASN A 293 -29.08 -17.96 2.29
C ASN A 293 -28.80 -16.68 3.12
N ARG A 294 -29.63 -16.41 4.14
CA ARG A 294 -29.48 -15.27 5.08
C ARG A 294 -28.15 -15.30 5.83
N ALA A 295 -27.65 -16.48 6.20
CA ALA A 295 -26.40 -16.62 6.97
C ALA A 295 -25.17 -16.19 6.15
N ALA A 296 -25.12 -16.60 4.87
CA ALA A 296 -24.01 -16.26 4.00
C ALA A 296 -24.00 -14.74 3.66
N ARG A 297 -25.18 -14.12 3.56
CA ARG A 297 -25.33 -12.66 3.43
C ARG A 297 -24.76 -11.90 4.62
N PHE A 298 -25.01 -12.37 5.83
CA PHE A 298 -24.47 -11.76 7.04
C PHE A 298 -22.94 -11.85 7.07
N ALA A 299 -22.37 -13.00 6.70
CA ALA A 299 -20.92 -13.19 6.65
C ALA A 299 -20.23 -12.24 5.66
N VAL A 300 -20.76 -12.10 4.44
CA VAL A 300 -20.15 -11.22 3.43
C VAL A 300 -20.37 -9.73 3.74
N ALA A 301 -21.54 -9.36 4.28
CA ALA A 301 -21.77 -8.00 4.78
C ALA A 301 -20.80 -7.66 5.93
N SER A 302 -20.51 -8.61 6.82
CA SER A 302 -19.51 -8.44 7.87
C SER A 302 -18.11 -8.27 7.29
N VAL A 303 -17.71 -9.05 6.28
CA VAL A 303 -16.39 -8.88 5.62
C VAL A 303 -16.28 -7.50 4.98
N ILE A 304 -17.29 -7.06 4.23
CA ILE A 304 -17.31 -5.71 3.62
C ILE A 304 -17.31 -4.63 4.69
N GLY A 305 -18.12 -4.79 5.74
CA GLY A 305 -18.15 -3.86 6.87
C GLY A 305 -16.79 -3.76 7.55
N ILE A 306 -16.12 -4.90 7.80
CA ILE A 306 -14.76 -4.95 8.33
C ILE A 306 -13.80 -4.28 7.36
N SER A 307 -13.82 -4.59 6.06
CA SER A 307 -12.93 -3.96 5.07
C SER A 307 -13.14 -2.44 4.98
N LEU A 308 -14.39 -1.95 5.03
CA LEU A 308 -14.70 -0.52 5.04
C LEU A 308 -14.26 0.14 6.35
N VAL A 309 -14.44 -0.50 7.50
CA VAL A 309 -13.95 -0.01 8.79
C VAL A 309 -12.43 0.00 8.80
N THR A 310 -11.77 -1.06 8.32
CA THR A 310 -10.31 -1.12 8.17
C THR A 310 -9.81 -0.04 7.23
N PHE A 311 -10.50 0.20 6.10
CA PHE A 311 -10.17 1.28 5.19
C PHE A 311 -10.40 2.65 5.81
N ALA A 312 -11.50 2.86 6.55
CA ALA A 312 -11.78 4.12 7.24
C ALA A 312 -10.78 4.39 8.37
N LEU A 313 -10.39 3.37 9.13
CA LEU A 313 -9.34 3.43 10.14
C LEU A 313 -7.95 3.64 9.51
N ALA A 314 -7.69 3.06 8.34
CA ALA A 314 -6.46 3.30 7.59
C ALA A 314 -6.43 4.70 6.95
N ALA A 315 -7.60 5.22 6.55
CA ALA A 315 -7.80 6.57 6.03
C ALA A 315 -7.78 7.63 7.14
N GLN A 316 -7.90 7.22 8.40
CA GLN A 316 -7.81 8.11 9.55
C GLN A 316 -6.38 8.64 9.65
N ARG A 317 -6.21 9.89 9.19
CA ARG A 317 -4.94 10.61 9.30
C ARG A 317 -4.48 10.60 10.77
N ARG A 318 -3.17 10.43 10.98
CA ARG A 318 -2.61 10.51 12.32
C ARG A 318 -2.95 11.88 12.91
N SER A 319 -3.43 11.88 14.15
CA SER A 319 -3.67 13.14 14.86
C SER A 319 -2.36 13.92 14.99
N GLU A 320 -2.47 15.24 14.98
CA GLU A 320 -1.32 16.12 15.15
C GLU A 320 -0.53 15.80 16.43
N ALA A 321 -1.21 15.47 17.53
CA ALA A 321 -0.57 15.04 18.78
C ALA A 321 0.31 13.78 18.61
N ASN A 322 -0.16 12.79 17.84
CA ASN A 322 0.60 11.57 17.60
C ASN A 322 1.85 11.82 16.75
N VAL A 323 1.75 12.69 15.75
CA VAL A 323 2.91 13.06 14.91
C VAL A 323 3.92 13.90 15.71
N ARG A 324 3.47 14.83 16.55
CA ARG A 324 4.37 15.56 17.47
C ARG A 324 5.09 14.61 18.44
N LYS A 325 4.36 13.63 18.99
CA LYS A 325 4.94 12.60 19.85
C LYS A 325 6.01 11.79 19.09
N LEU A 326 5.73 11.38 17.85
CA LEU A 326 6.71 10.68 17.01
C LEU A 326 7.98 11.52 16.83
N VAL A 327 7.86 12.80 16.44
CA VAL A 327 9.02 13.70 16.29
C VAL A 327 9.78 13.84 17.62
N SER A 328 9.09 13.95 18.75
CA SER A 328 9.73 14.03 20.07
C SER A 328 10.51 12.76 20.44
N GLN A 329 10.01 11.58 20.06
CA GLN A 329 10.68 10.30 20.32
C GLN A 329 11.99 10.17 19.55
N HIS A 330 12.12 10.84 18.42
CA HIS A 330 13.33 10.84 17.59
C HIS A 330 14.15 12.13 17.71
N ALA A 331 13.83 13.03 18.65
CA ALA A 331 14.50 14.34 18.76
C ALA A 331 16.02 14.23 18.94
N ALA A 332 16.50 13.30 19.78
CA ALA A 332 17.93 13.07 19.98
C ALA A 332 18.63 12.55 18.71
N ALA A 333 18.00 11.61 17.99
CA ALA A 333 18.53 11.09 16.72
C ALA A 333 18.54 12.17 15.63
N ILE A 334 17.49 12.99 15.56
CA ILE A 334 17.43 14.16 14.68
C ILE A 334 18.57 15.14 14.99
N GLN A 335 18.78 15.46 16.26
CA GLN A 335 19.84 16.37 16.69
C GLN A 335 21.23 15.81 16.38
N SER A 336 21.45 14.52 16.59
CA SER A 336 22.71 13.84 16.27
C SER A 336 23.00 13.86 14.76
N ALA A 337 22.02 13.49 13.94
CA ALA A 337 22.12 13.54 12.48
C ALA A 337 22.37 14.96 11.97
N ALA A 338 21.65 15.94 12.52
CA ALA A 338 21.80 17.35 12.18
C ALA A 338 23.21 17.88 12.44
N THR A 339 23.74 17.61 13.64
CA THR A 339 25.11 17.99 14.03
C THR A 339 26.15 17.32 13.15
N ARG A 340 25.98 16.03 12.82
CA ARG A 340 26.95 15.28 11.99
C ARG A 340 27.11 15.85 10.59
N TYR A 341 26.04 16.37 9.98
CA TYR A 341 26.05 16.85 8.60
C TYR A 341 25.90 18.38 8.45
N ASP A 342 26.02 19.13 9.55
CA ASP A 342 25.85 20.60 9.56
C ASP A 342 24.52 21.06 8.94
N THR A 343 23.43 20.42 9.37
CA THR A 343 22.06 20.76 8.93
C THR A 343 21.21 21.23 10.10
N ASP A 344 20.14 21.97 9.80
CA ASP A 344 19.22 22.42 10.85
C ASP A 344 18.33 21.26 11.33
N PRO A 345 18.38 20.87 12.62
CA PRO A 345 17.53 19.79 13.16
C PRO A 345 16.03 20.10 13.02
N ARG A 346 15.62 21.38 13.03
CA ARG A 346 14.22 21.79 12.84
C ARG A 346 13.73 21.42 11.45
N LEU A 347 14.59 21.50 10.43
CA LEU A 347 14.21 21.14 9.06
C LEU A 347 13.96 19.64 8.94
N ILE A 348 14.84 18.80 9.49
CA ILE A 348 14.67 17.34 9.49
C ILE A 348 13.37 16.97 10.23
N ALA A 349 13.16 17.55 11.41
CA ALA A 349 11.97 17.29 12.21
C ALA A 349 10.68 17.73 11.52
N ALA A 350 10.69 18.88 10.82
CA ALA A 350 9.55 19.35 10.04
C ALA A 350 9.26 18.47 8.82
N ILE A 351 10.29 17.93 8.15
CA ILE A 351 10.13 16.93 7.08
C ILE A 351 9.44 15.69 7.62
N VAL A 352 9.93 15.11 8.72
CA VAL A 352 9.33 13.93 9.37
C VAL A 352 7.88 14.21 9.77
N TYR A 353 7.62 15.38 10.33
CA TYR A 353 6.27 15.78 10.73
C TYR A 353 5.31 15.82 9.54
N VAL A 354 5.63 16.58 8.48
CA VAL A 354 4.72 16.76 7.33
C VAL A 354 4.49 15.43 6.63
N THR A 355 5.55 14.65 6.49
CA THR A 355 5.55 13.30 5.96
C THR A 355 4.52 12.44 6.69
N HIS A 356 4.61 12.31 8.01
CA HIS A 356 3.69 11.46 8.78
C HIS A 356 2.29 12.04 9.00
N ARG A 357 2.11 13.37 8.92
CA ARG A 357 0.79 14.03 8.99
C ARG A 357 -0.05 13.74 7.75
N ASP A 358 0.58 13.71 6.57
CA ASP A 358 -0.10 13.53 5.29
C ASP A 358 -0.29 12.05 4.91
N GLN A 359 0.25 11.09 5.70
CA GLN A 359 0.24 9.66 5.37
C GLN A 359 -0.90 8.85 6.01
N LEU A 360 -1.33 7.83 5.26
CA LEU A 360 -2.28 6.80 5.71
C LEU A 360 -1.51 5.64 6.35
N SER A 361 -1.34 5.68 7.68
CA SER A 361 -0.22 4.99 8.31
C SER A 361 -0.23 3.45 8.33
N PRO A 362 -1.33 2.73 8.62
CA PRO A 362 -1.21 1.28 8.86
C PRO A 362 -1.01 0.47 7.58
N PHE A 363 -1.74 0.83 6.51
CA PHE A 363 -1.67 0.13 5.24
C PHE A 363 -0.33 0.38 4.54
N ARG A 364 0.18 1.60 4.67
CA ARG A 364 1.39 2.01 4.01
C ARG A 364 2.63 1.32 4.57
N ASP A 365 2.76 1.17 5.89
CA ASP A 365 3.94 0.51 6.46
C ASP A 365 4.04 -0.96 6.00
N ALA A 366 2.89 -1.63 5.86
CA ALA A 366 2.83 -2.99 5.30
C ALA A 366 3.16 -3.04 3.80
N VAL A 367 2.64 -2.07 3.03
CA VAL A 367 2.90 -1.93 1.60
C VAL A 367 4.36 -1.56 1.32
N GLU A 368 4.94 -0.65 2.11
CA GLU A 368 6.35 -0.28 2.09
C GLU A 368 7.21 -1.51 2.35
N ARG A 369 6.94 -2.30 3.40
CA ARG A 369 7.68 -3.55 3.66
C ARG A 369 7.60 -4.54 2.49
N LEU A 370 6.42 -4.69 1.88
CA LEU A 370 6.22 -5.61 0.75
C LEU A 370 7.02 -5.17 -0.48
N PHE A 371 6.90 -3.89 -0.87
CA PHE A 371 7.60 -3.36 -2.04
C PHE A 371 9.10 -3.21 -1.82
N THR A 372 9.54 -2.94 -0.60
CA THR A 372 10.97 -2.88 -0.26
C THR A 372 11.64 -4.24 -0.29
N THR A 373 10.92 -5.28 0.15
CA THR A 373 11.41 -6.65 -0.02
C THR A 373 11.55 -6.94 -1.51
N ALA A 374 10.53 -6.62 -2.33
CA ALA A 374 10.57 -6.80 -3.79
C ALA A 374 11.72 -6.03 -4.47
N TRP A 375 11.98 -4.78 -4.04
CA TRP A 375 13.12 -3.99 -4.51
C TRP A 375 14.46 -4.66 -4.24
N GLY A 376 14.63 -5.20 -3.02
CA GLY A 376 15.85 -5.90 -2.61
C GLY A 376 16.10 -7.18 -3.42
N MET A 377 15.05 -7.91 -3.81
CA MET A 377 15.19 -9.20 -4.52
C MET A 377 15.81 -9.07 -5.91
N GLY A 378 15.57 -7.95 -6.60
CA GLY A 378 16.04 -7.74 -7.98
C GLY A 378 17.55 -7.87 -8.14
N GLN A 379 18.31 -7.67 -7.06
CA GLN A 379 19.78 -7.70 -7.08
C GLN A 379 20.37 -9.11 -7.06
N LEU A 380 19.66 -10.12 -6.53
CA LEU A 380 20.16 -11.50 -6.53
C LEU A 380 20.37 -12.01 -7.97
N SER A 381 19.53 -11.55 -8.91
CA SER A 381 19.69 -11.83 -10.34
C SER A 381 20.89 -11.10 -10.94
N GLU A 382 21.20 -9.88 -10.50
CA GLU A 382 22.33 -9.07 -10.99
C GLU A 382 23.68 -9.65 -10.54
N GLN A 383 23.77 -10.13 -9.30
CA GLN A 383 25.00 -10.71 -8.76
C GLN A 383 25.37 -12.03 -9.47
N GLU A 384 24.38 -12.85 -9.84
CA GLU A 384 24.60 -14.06 -10.65
C GLU A 384 25.11 -13.74 -12.06
N HIS A 385 24.70 -12.60 -12.63
CA HIS A 385 25.16 -12.15 -13.95
C HIS A 385 26.56 -11.50 -13.91
N GLN A 386 26.93 -10.81 -12.82
CA GLN A 386 28.29 -10.28 -12.66
C GLN A 386 29.36 -11.38 -12.62
N THR A 387 29.05 -12.54 -12.04
CA THR A 387 29.99 -13.68 -11.99
C THR A 387 30.27 -14.30 -13.36
N LYS A 388 29.43 -14.04 -14.38
CA LYS A 388 29.56 -14.60 -15.73
C LYS A 388 30.32 -13.70 -16.72
N GLY A 389 30.99 -12.64 -16.27
CA GLY A 389 31.92 -11.85 -17.10
C GLY A 389 31.26 -10.96 -18.17
N ALA A 390 29.94 -10.99 -18.33
CA ALA A 390 29.19 -10.06 -19.15
C ALA A 390 28.88 -8.79 -18.33
N ILE A 391 29.90 -7.99 -18.08
CA ILE A 391 29.78 -6.69 -17.42
C ILE A 391 29.14 -5.71 -18.43
N ARG A 392 27.90 -5.25 -18.19
CA ARG A 392 27.61 -3.84 -17.79
C ARG A 392 26.17 -3.33 -18.02
N ASN A 393 25.27 -4.05 -18.67
CA ASN A 393 23.96 -3.46 -19.05
C ASN A 393 22.71 -4.07 -18.36
N ALA A 394 22.87 -5.02 -17.44
CA ALA A 394 21.74 -5.71 -16.81
C ALA A 394 20.86 -4.83 -15.89
N MET A 395 21.30 -3.60 -15.59
CA MET A 395 20.49 -2.64 -14.83
C MET A 395 19.34 -2.04 -15.66
N ASP A 396 19.38 -2.18 -16.99
CA ASP A 396 18.46 -1.58 -17.96
C ASP A 396 17.35 -2.52 -18.47
N ASP A 397 17.30 -3.79 -18.04
CA ASP A 397 16.36 -4.75 -18.62
C ASP A 397 14.96 -4.73 -17.97
N ALA A 398 14.79 -4.01 -16.84
CA ALA A 398 13.48 -3.77 -16.22
C ALA A 398 13.28 -2.37 -15.58
N PRO A 399 13.57 -1.27 -16.30
CA PRO A 399 13.50 0.09 -15.77
C PRO A 399 12.11 0.43 -15.24
N MET A 400 11.07 -0.16 -15.83
CA MET A 400 9.69 0.09 -15.42
C MET A 400 9.39 -0.48 -14.03
N LEU A 401 9.87 -1.69 -13.71
CA LEU A 401 9.64 -2.33 -12.41
C LEU A 401 10.49 -1.65 -11.34
N ASN A 402 11.76 -1.38 -11.65
CA ASN A 402 12.65 -0.60 -10.79
C ASN A 402 12.23 0.88 -10.69
N GLN A 403 11.30 1.39 -11.48
CA GLN A 403 10.76 2.72 -11.23
C GLN A 403 9.49 2.65 -10.39
N ALA A 404 8.67 1.62 -10.61
CA ALA A 404 7.44 1.38 -9.87
C ALA A 404 7.70 1.01 -8.40
N LEU A 405 8.82 0.33 -8.12
CA LEU A 405 9.18 -0.14 -6.79
C LEU A 405 10.05 0.84 -5.98
N ASP A 406 10.48 1.98 -6.55
CA ASP A 406 11.30 3.02 -5.87
C ASP A 406 10.42 3.91 -4.97
N LEU A 407 9.74 3.26 -4.02
CA LEU A 407 8.89 3.89 -3.04
C LEU A 407 9.71 4.49 -1.91
N SER A 408 9.17 5.56 -1.32
CA SER A 408 9.75 6.19 -0.14
C SER A 408 9.62 5.29 1.10
N ILE A 409 10.66 5.27 1.95
CA ILE A 409 10.76 4.34 3.09
C ILE A 409 11.16 5.09 4.37
N GLY A 410 10.66 4.60 5.51
CA GLY A 410 11.10 5.00 6.85
C GLY A 410 10.57 6.35 7.29
N LEU A 411 11.12 6.91 8.38
CA LEU A 411 10.62 8.15 9.01
C LEU A 411 10.61 9.37 8.08
N ALA A 412 11.69 9.58 7.34
CA ALA A 412 11.85 10.71 6.42
C ALA A 412 11.41 10.39 5.00
N GLN A 413 10.95 9.16 4.73
CA GLN A 413 10.38 8.77 3.44
C GLN A 413 11.31 8.97 2.26
N ILE A 414 12.49 8.39 2.42
CA ILE A 414 13.56 8.47 1.44
C ILE A 414 13.40 7.32 0.45
N LYS A 415 13.51 7.64 -0.84
CA LYS A 415 13.56 6.63 -1.90
C LYS A 415 14.92 5.91 -1.88
N PRO A 416 14.98 4.57 -1.95
CA PRO A 416 16.23 3.81 -2.06
C PRO A 416 17.21 4.39 -3.06
N ARG A 417 16.73 4.74 -4.26
CA ARG A 417 17.58 5.30 -5.30
C ARG A 417 18.18 6.65 -4.92
N THR A 418 17.42 7.49 -4.20
CA THR A 418 17.92 8.79 -3.70
C THR A 418 18.97 8.60 -2.60
N ALA A 419 18.78 7.62 -1.72
CA ALA A 419 19.74 7.29 -0.67
C ALA A 419 21.06 6.77 -1.24
N LEU A 420 21.01 5.87 -2.22
CA LEU A 420 22.20 5.37 -2.93
C LEU A 420 22.96 6.51 -3.61
N THR A 421 22.25 7.37 -4.35
CA THR A 421 22.87 8.54 -5.00
C THR A 421 23.51 9.48 -3.97
N ALA A 422 22.87 9.71 -2.82
CA ALA A 422 23.46 10.51 -1.75
C ALA A 422 24.78 9.91 -1.22
N SER A 423 24.79 8.59 -1.02
CA SER A 423 25.98 7.86 -0.56
C SER A 423 27.12 7.91 -1.58
N GLU A 424 26.83 7.71 -2.86
CA GLU A 424 27.80 7.82 -3.95
C GLU A 424 28.40 9.24 -4.03
N LEU A 425 27.55 10.27 -3.96
CA LEU A 425 27.99 11.67 -3.94
C LEU A 425 28.85 12.00 -2.72
N ALA A 426 28.51 11.46 -1.54
CA ALA A 426 29.24 11.73 -0.29
C ALA A 426 30.66 11.14 -0.28
N THR A 427 30.86 10.01 -0.97
CA THR A 427 32.14 9.30 -1.00
C THR A 427 33.05 9.70 -2.15
N GLY A 428 32.56 10.50 -3.10
CA GLY A 428 33.33 10.91 -4.27
C GLY A 428 33.63 9.78 -5.26
N TYR A 429 32.99 8.60 -5.13
CA TYR A 429 33.13 7.51 -6.10
C TYR A 429 32.41 7.87 -7.41
N SER A 430 33.14 8.52 -8.29
CA SER A 430 32.68 9.04 -9.58
C SER A 430 32.59 7.94 -10.65
N LYS A 431 31.57 7.09 -10.55
CA LYS A 431 30.84 6.65 -11.74
C LYS A 431 29.36 6.75 -11.39
N PRO A 432 28.74 7.94 -11.58
CA PRO A 432 27.30 8.05 -11.35
C PRO A 432 26.61 6.94 -12.14
N LEU A 433 25.69 6.24 -11.48
CA LEU A 433 24.79 5.28 -12.13
C LEU A 433 24.38 5.83 -13.50
N ALA A 434 24.60 5.04 -14.56
CA ALA A 434 24.43 5.43 -15.98
C ALA A 434 23.06 6.07 -16.29
N ASP A 435 22.11 5.83 -15.39
CA ASP A 435 20.73 6.25 -15.35
C ASP A 435 20.50 7.70 -14.87
N TYR A 436 21.58 8.46 -14.63
CA TYR A 436 21.56 9.92 -14.45
C TYR A 436 22.30 10.67 -15.58
N PRO A 437 21.95 10.44 -16.86
CA PRO A 437 22.66 11.05 -18.00
C PRO A 437 22.65 12.59 -17.95
N LYS A 438 21.70 13.20 -17.22
CA LYS A 438 21.59 14.65 -17.06
C LYS A 438 22.42 15.28 -15.93
N PHE A 439 23.12 14.49 -15.12
CA PHE A 439 24.20 15.02 -14.27
C PHE A 439 25.51 15.22 -15.05
N LEU A 440 25.66 14.49 -16.17
CA LEU A 440 26.78 14.64 -17.11
C LEU A 440 26.53 15.76 -18.13
N GLU A 441 25.27 16.07 -18.45
CA GLU A 441 24.88 17.13 -19.41
C GLU A 441 24.56 18.49 -18.80
N THR A 442 24.30 18.59 -17.49
CA THR A 442 24.49 19.89 -16.82
C THR A 442 25.93 20.27 -17.05
N GLU A 443 26.18 21.44 -17.67
CA GLU A 443 27.53 22.02 -17.68
C GLU A 443 28.09 21.80 -16.28
N PRO A 444 29.21 21.07 -16.13
CA PRO A 444 29.86 20.95 -14.85
C PRO A 444 29.98 22.38 -14.32
N VAL A 445 29.64 22.57 -13.06
CA VAL A 445 29.69 23.85 -12.38
C VAL A 445 31.13 24.39 -12.51
N GLY A 446 31.39 25.16 -13.58
CA GLY A 446 32.70 25.67 -13.99
C GLY A 446 33.82 24.63 -14.08
N GLU A 447 34.96 25.07 -14.63
CA GLU A 447 36.24 24.44 -14.31
C GLU A 447 36.50 24.60 -12.80
N GLY A 448 36.29 23.55 -12.01
CA GLY A 448 36.49 23.61 -10.56
C GLY A 448 35.50 22.85 -9.69
N TRP A 449 34.59 22.05 -10.25
CA TRP A 449 33.84 21.06 -9.48
C TRP A 449 34.27 19.62 -9.81
N PRO A 450 34.72 18.83 -8.81
CA PRO A 450 34.95 19.23 -7.43
C PRO A 450 36.17 20.17 -7.33
N PRO A 451 36.26 21.03 -6.29
CA PRO A 451 37.53 21.67 -5.98
C PRO A 451 38.61 20.58 -5.86
N PRO A 452 39.89 20.90 -6.08
CA PRO A 452 40.97 19.93 -5.85
C PRO A 452 40.74 19.26 -4.50
N ILE A 453 40.78 17.92 -4.51
CA ILE A 453 40.40 16.94 -3.47
C ILE A 453 41.04 17.18 -2.08
N VAL A 454 41.84 18.24 -1.92
CA VAL A 454 42.69 18.50 -0.78
C VAL A 454 41.92 18.96 0.47
N GLU A 455 40.67 19.44 0.37
CA GLU A 455 39.90 19.86 1.56
C GLU A 455 38.40 19.49 1.55
N GLN A 456 37.97 18.54 0.71
CA GLN A 456 36.64 17.96 0.91
C GLN A 456 36.70 17.13 2.19
N ILE A 457 36.07 17.63 3.26
CA ILE A 457 35.70 16.81 4.42
C ILE A 457 34.90 15.63 3.84
N VAL A 458 35.56 14.48 3.71
CA VAL A 458 34.94 13.23 3.29
C VAL A 458 33.81 12.99 4.28
N MET A 459 32.58 13.22 3.83
CA MET A 459 31.40 12.98 4.65
C MET A 459 31.24 11.47 4.69
N THR A 460 31.58 10.83 5.81
CA THR A 460 31.33 9.40 6.00
C THR A 460 29.82 9.18 5.95
N PRO A 461 29.25 8.61 4.86
CA PRO A 461 27.81 8.47 4.75
C PRO A 461 27.33 7.42 5.76
N ALA A 462 26.08 7.56 6.21
CA ALA A 462 25.46 6.54 7.06
C ALA A 462 25.34 5.20 6.32
N ILE A 463 24.96 5.26 5.05
CA ILE A 463 24.92 4.11 4.12
C ILE A 463 26.24 4.10 3.34
N PRO A 464 27.09 3.06 3.46
CA PRO A 464 28.34 2.99 2.71
C PRO A 464 28.11 3.06 1.18
N ALA A 465 29.07 3.59 0.43
CA ALA A 465 28.98 3.54 -1.03
C ALA A 465 29.07 2.09 -1.52
N GLN A 466 28.44 1.80 -2.67
CA GLN A 466 28.36 0.45 -3.26
C GLN A 466 27.64 -0.58 -2.38
N THR A 467 26.86 -0.12 -1.40
CA THR A 467 26.01 -0.97 -0.57
C THR A 467 24.96 -1.69 -1.43
N LEU A 468 24.70 -2.96 -1.12
CA LEU A 468 23.64 -3.74 -1.77
C LEU A 468 22.28 -3.02 -1.59
N ARG A 469 21.39 -3.11 -2.58
CA ARG A 469 20.03 -2.57 -2.53
C ARG A 469 19.26 -3.07 -1.31
N GLN A 470 19.42 -4.35 -0.97
CA GLN A 470 18.81 -4.94 0.23
C GLN A 470 19.31 -4.25 1.50
N THR A 471 20.63 -4.11 1.65
CA THR A 471 21.21 -3.43 2.81
C THR A 471 20.80 -1.97 2.87
N THR A 472 20.69 -1.28 1.72
CA THR A 472 20.15 0.09 1.67
C THR A 472 18.72 0.15 2.19
N VAL A 473 17.87 -0.79 1.79
CA VAL A 473 16.48 -0.89 2.27
C VAL A 473 16.44 -1.14 3.79
N GLU A 474 17.22 -2.10 4.28
CA GLU A 474 17.30 -2.41 5.73
C GLU A 474 17.77 -1.18 6.52
N MET A 475 18.74 -0.45 5.99
CA MET A 475 19.23 0.80 6.55
C MET A 475 18.17 1.91 6.51
N LEU A 476 17.38 2.02 5.44
CA LEU A 476 16.28 2.99 5.39
C LEU A 476 15.08 2.61 6.28
N LEU A 477 14.91 1.34 6.62
CA LEU A 477 13.92 0.89 7.61
C LEU A 477 14.38 1.15 9.05
N ASN A 478 15.68 1.31 9.27
CA ASN A 478 16.21 1.74 10.56
C ASN A 478 16.04 3.27 10.72
N ASP A 479 15.26 3.66 11.72
CA ASP A 479 14.90 5.06 11.97
C ASP A 479 16.11 6.00 12.09
N GLN A 480 17.16 5.58 12.81
CA GLN A 480 18.37 6.40 12.98
C GLN A 480 19.09 6.60 11.66
N THR A 481 19.33 5.51 10.93
CA THR A 481 20.04 5.57 9.64
C THR A 481 19.22 6.31 8.58
N ASN A 482 17.89 6.21 8.63
CA ASN A 482 16.98 6.98 7.79
C ASN A 482 17.10 8.49 8.04
N LEU A 483 17.15 8.91 9.32
CA LEU A 483 17.34 10.32 9.71
C LEU A 483 18.74 10.85 9.34
N GLU A 484 19.79 10.04 9.54
CA GLU A 484 21.15 10.39 9.09
C GLU A 484 21.22 10.55 7.57
N THR A 485 20.55 9.68 6.83
CA THR A 485 20.46 9.78 5.36
C THR A 485 19.68 11.02 4.94
N CYS A 486 18.62 11.38 5.66
CA CYS A 486 17.89 12.63 5.43
C CYS A 486 18.80 13.85 5.59
N ALA A 487 19.54 13.92 6.70
CA ALA A 487 20.49 14.99 6.97
C ALA A 487 21.59 15.06 5.90
N LEU A 488 22.16 13.92 5.49
CA LEU A 488 23.13 13.86 4.41
C LEU A 488 22.58 14.42 3.09
N ILE A 489 21.37 14.02 2.68
CA ILE A 489 20.72 14.52 1.46
C ILE A 489 20.56 16.04 1.51
N LEU A 490 20.11 16.59 2.64
CA LEU A 490 19.94 18.03 2.81
C LEU A 490 21.28 18.78 2.73
N ALA A 491 22.33 18.25 3.38
CA ALA A 491 23.67 18.83 3.32
C ALA A 491 24.23 18.84 1.89
N LEU A 492 24.00 17.76 1.12
CA LEU A 492 24.41 17.69 -0.28
C LEU A 492 23.72 18.75 -1.14
N TYR A 493 22.43 19.02 -0.92
CA TYR A 493 21.74 20.10 -1.65
C TYR A 493 22.29 21.49 -1.30
N GLN A 494 22.57 21.75 -0.01
CA GLN A 494 23.18 23.03 0.40
C GLN A 494 24.53 23.22 -0.31
N LYS A 495 25.40 22.21 -0.27
CA LYS A 495 26.70 22.24 -0.95
C LYS A 495 26.56 22.39 -2.46
N GLN A 496 25.60 21.70 -3.09
CA GLN A 496 25.35 21.78 -4.53
C GLN A 496 24.99 23.22 -4.97
N TRP A 497 24.18 23.94 -4.18
CA TRP A 497 23.81 25.33 -4.47
C TRP A 497 24.95 26.31 -4.23
N GLU A 498 25.66 26.17 -3.11
CA GLU A 498 26.81 27.03 -2.74
C GLU A 498 27.98 26.87 -3.71
N ALA A 499 28.17 25.66 -4.25
CA ALA A 499 29.13 25.39 -5.31
C ALA A 499 28.78 26.09 -6.62
N ALA A 500 27.49 26.09 -6.99
CA ALA A 500 27.02 26.76 -8.20
C ALA A 500 27.18 28.29 -8.14
N ASN A 501 26.86 28.87 -6.99
CA ASN A 501 27.12 30.28 -6.68
C ASN A 501 27.04 30.47 -5.16
N ARG A 502 28.06 31.08 -4.55
CA ARG A 502 28.10 31.32 -3.09
C ARG A 502 26.92 32.16 -2.61
N ASP A 503 26.42 33.07 -3.44
CA ASP A 503 25.26 33.93 -3.14
C ASP A 503 23.92 33.19 -3.22
N TRP A 504 23.91 31.96 -3.75
CA TRP A 504 22.72 31.12 -3.85
C TRP A 504 22.54 30.18 -2.67
N SER A 505 23.15 30.46 -1.51
CA SER A 505 22.98 29.62 -0.32
C SER A 505 21.50 29.46 0.04
N ILE A 506 21.07 28.21 0.17
CA ILE A 506 19.70 27.83 0.53
C ILE A 506 19.60 27.33 1.98
N ARG A 507 20.64 27.52 2.80
CA ARG A 507 20.67 27.06 4.21
C ARG A 507 19.51 27.60 5.04
N THR A 508 19.12 28.85 4.80
CA THR A 508 18.02 29.54 5.49
C THR A 508 16.67 29.39 4.78
N ARG A 509 16.58 28.52 3.76
CA ARG A 509 15.40 28.32 2.91
C ARG A 509 14.83 26.91 3.10
N PRO A 510 14.19 26.61 4.26
CA PRO A 510 13.67 25.29 4.58
C PRO A 510 12.62 24.81 3.55
N ASP A 511 11.85 25.74 2.98
CA ASP A 511 10.89 25.49 1.91
C ASP A 511 11.53 24.93 0.63
N ILE A 512 12.69 25.47 0.26
CA ILE A 512 13.44 25.05 -0.92
C ILE A 512 14.12 23.72 -0.67
N LEU A 513 14.82 23.57 0.47
CA LEU A 513 15.49 22.32 0.81
C LEU A 513 14.51 21.14 0.88
N ALA A 514 13.33 21.33 1.49
CA ALA A 514 12.29 20.30 1.51
C ALA A 514 11.71 19.99 0.13
N THR A 515 11.59 21.00 -0.73
CA THR A 515 11.16 20.81 -2.13
C THR A 515 12.18 19.94 -2.88
N LEU A 516 13.47 20.22 -2.74
CA LEU A 516 14.56 19.45 -3.36
C LEU A 516 14.59 18.01 -2.83
N PHE A 517 14.45 17.85 -1.50
CA PHE A 517 14.34 16.56 -0.86
C PHE A 517 13.23 15.70 -1.48
N GLN A 518 12.04 16.26 -1.69
CA GLN A 518 10.91 15.53 -2.27
C GLN A 518 11.12 15.15 -3.75
N ILE A 519 11.72 16.02 -4.56
CA ILE A 519 11.87 15.77 -6.01
C ILE A 519 13.07 14.88 -6.34
N GLY A 520 14.05 14.78 -5.43
CA GLY A 520 15.27 13.99 -5.58
C GLY A 520 16.32 14.65 -6.50
N PHE A 521 17.56 14.13 -6.45
CA PHE A 521 18.71 14.70 -7.17
C PHE A 521 18.50 14.77 -8.69
N ALA A 522 17.78 13.83 -9.29
CA ALA A 522 17.51 13.81 -10.73
C ALA A 522 16.87 15.09 -11.28
N ARG A 523 16.16 15.83 -10.41
CA ARG A 523 15.40 17.03 -10.77
C ARG A 523 15.94 18.29 -10.09
N SER A 524 16.97 18.19 -9.25
CA SER A 524 17.59 19.35 -8.60
C SER A 524 18.56 20.00 -9.59
N ARG A 525 18.32 21.28 -9.90
CA ARG A 525 19.24 22.11 -10.69
C ARG A 525 19.45 23.43 -9.95
N PRO A 526 20.68 23.79 -9.58
CA PRO A 526 20.95 25.08 -8.95
C PRO A 526 20.57 26.26 -9.84
N HIS A 527 19.90 27.26 -9.26
CA HIS A 527 19.64 28.55 -9.89
C HIS A 527 19.33 29.59 -8.80
N GLY A 528 19.47 30.88 -9.12
CA GLY A 528 19.36 31.97 -8.13
C GLY A 528 17.95 32.34 -7.64
N ALA A 529 16.91 31.70 -8.16
CA ALA A 529 15.53 32.00 -7.80
C ALA A 529 14.66 30.74 -7.62
N PRO A 530 15.06 29.78 -6.77
CA PRO A 530 14.31 28.55 -6.57
C PRO A 530 12.94 28.83 -5.96
N ARG A 531 11.94 28.05 -6.37
CA ARG A 531 10.55 28.13 -5.89
C ARG A 531 10.19 26.89 -5.11
N SER A 532 9.49 27.06 -4.00
CA SER A 532 8.96 25.95 -3.22
C SER A 532 7.77 25.29 -3.93
N ASN A 533 7.57 24.00 -3.68
CA ASN A 533 6.34 23.31 -4.05
C ASN A 533 5.38 23.24 -2.84
N GLY A 534 4.26 22.53 -3.01
CA GLY A 534 3.27 22.38 -1.94
C GLY A 534 3.83 21.67 -0.69
N PHE A 535 4.73 20.71 -0.84
CA PHE A 535 5.38 20.02 0.29
C PHE A 535 6.34 20.95 1.03
N GLY A 536 7.21 21.65 0.30
CA GLY A 536 8.14 22.61 0.89
C GLY A 536 7.45 23.73 1.66
N THR A 537 6.33 24.22 1.15
CA THR A 537 5.51 25.24 1.83
C THR A 537 4.98 24.72 3.17
N ARG A 538 4.42 23.50 3.21
CA ARG A 538 3.96 22.87 4.47
C ARG A 538 5.11 22.59 5.45
N VAL A 539 6.28 22.19 4.95
CA VAL A 539 7.46 21.98 5.81
C VAL A 539 7.89 23.30 6.44
N ARG A 540 7.87 24.41 5.69
CA ARG A 540 8.16 25.74 6.25
C ARG A 540 7.15 26.16 7.33
N GLU A 541 5.85 25.96 7.09
CA GLU A 541 4.81 26.27 8.08
C GLU A 541 5.02 25.53 9.41
N VAL A 542 5.50 24.29 9.36
CA VAL A 542 5.82 23.47 10.54
C VAL A 542 7.16 23.88 11.15
N TYR A 543 8.16 24.16 10.32
CA TYR A 543 9.49 24.61 10.73
C TYR A 543 9.43 25.90 11.57
N GLU A 544 8.54 26.82 11.22
CA GLU A 544 8.33 28.10 11.91
C GLU A 544 7.53 27.96 13.22
N GLN A 545 7.03 26.76 13.57
CA GLN A 545 6.25 26.57 14.79
C GLN A 545 7.13 26.62 16.06
N PRO A 546 6.74 27.39 17.11
CA PRO A 546 7.53 27.53 18.34
C PRO A 546 7.84 26.21 19.04
N TRP A 547 6.85 25.30 19.10
CA TRP A 547 6.97 24.02 19.81
C TRP A 547 8.13 23.16 19.28
N LEU A 548 8.45 23.27 17.98
CA LEU A 548 9.53 22.51 17.37
C LEU A 548 10.89 23.02 17.82
N GLY A 549 11.02 24.35 17.94
CA GLY A 549 12.21 25.00 18.45
C GLY A 549 12.46 24.69 19.92
N GLU A 550 11.42 24.72 20.75
CA GLU A 550 11.46 24.36 22.17
C GLU A 550 11.86 22.90 22.37
N LEU A 551 11.24 21.99 21.60
CA LEU A 551 11.52 20.55 21.65
C LEU A 551 13.00 20.23 21.41
N LEU A 552 13.61 20.85 20.39
CA LEU A 552 15.01 20.60 20.03
C LEU A 552 16.00 21.36 20.92
N ALA A 553 15.61 22.53 21.45
CA ALA A 553 16.43 23.25 22.43
C ALA A 553 16.58 22.46 23.73
N ALA A 554 15.57 21.70 24.14
CA ALA A 554 15.62 20.85 25.33
C ALA A 554 16.55 19.62 25.20
N GLN A 555 17.13 19.36 24.02
CA GLN A 555 18.07 18.26 23.78
C GLN A 555 19.54 18.71 23.74
N LYS A 556 19.79 20.02 23.84
CA LYS A 556 21.14 20.60 23.97
C LYS A 556 21.51 20.67 25.44
#